data_AF-W1P5M7-F1
#
_entry.id   AF-W1P5M7-F1
#
_cell.length_a   1.000
_cell.length_b   1.000
_cell.length_c   1.000
_cell.angle_alpha   90.00
_cell.angle_beta   90.00
_cell.angle_gamma   90.00
#
_symmetry.space_group_name_H-M   'P 1'
#
loop_
_entity.id
_entity.type
_entity.pdbx_description
1 polymer ?
#
loop_
_entity_poly.entity_id
_entity_poly.type
_entity_poly.pdbx_seq_one_letter_code
_entity_poly.pdbx_strand_id
1 'polypeptide(L)'
;MEPLFVRPLLYLKGLAMAFIGSIISLLIFYHLLTSPNALENKALVFHSALSIGSHEASSEHIEIPPRTPIASAPSLGPHRIAPTILKPKAVPGEHAERQGSPKTTSQSSHKVGTPSSPRVGTLGSQGVPSNEGSSIIEKQSAHRVKTLGEQGASSEDTGTQGDYGASSKISGTLGRLRGPKIGAPGSHTGLNPPFILVSGERSGPCETVNGSVVMAKSYKNKVDYCNWHGCTVWYTLEVWEEGYTGTWARYPLLLRLMKANPSVAWFMWMDSDAIFTDFSFEIPIHAYDSWGKKMVVPGFWDKVYRDDPDWVGLNAGVFLMKNCNWSHEFLKKWMKFGHPKNKASSKISINSMVKSRPQDWDPDDQSALVFLLNSNRTDSQANVFLEASYDLHGFWELVIDQLVEGKNGNRRPPFVTHFCGCKFCGGRGSEVPLVCLDGFTRAFGFADNQFLARVALRHPNITSPDPLLSPI
;
A
#
# COMPACT_ATOMS: atom_id res chain seq x y z
N MET A 1 -20.52 63.65 16.51
CA MET A 1 -20.58 64.30 15.19
C MET A 1 -19.20 64.23 14.57
N GLU A 2 -19.14 64.07 13.25
CA GLU A 2 -17.99 63.83 12.34
C GLU A 2 -17.47 62.39 12.18
N PRO A 3 -17.12 61.95 10.94
CA PRO A 3 -18.12 61.34 10.07
C PRO A 3 -17.74 59.94 9.52
N LEU A 4 -18.76 59.09 9.39
CA LEU A 4 -18.73 57.88 8.56
C LEU A 4 -18.74 58.25 7.07
N PHE A 5 -17.60 58.51 6.41
CA PHE A 5 -17.57 58.53 4.93
C PHE A 5 -16.19 58.33 4.25
N VAL A 6 -15.21 57.67 4.89
CA VAL A 6 -13.86 57.53 4.28
C VAL A 6 -13.53 56.09 3.83
N ARG A 7 -14.23 55.06 4.31
CA ARG A 7 -13.88 53.66 4.00
C ARG A 7 -14.30 53.14 2.61
N PRO A 8 -15.41 53.58 1.98
CA PRO A 8 -15.78 53.08 0.64
C PRO A 8 -14.89 53.61 -0.50
N LEU A 9 -14.32 54.82 -0.34
CA LEU A 9 -13.54 55.47 -1.40
C LEU A 9 -12.14 54.86 -1.60
N LEU A 10 -11.53 54.36 -0.54
CA LEU A 10 -10.23 53.68 -0.58
C LEU A 10 -10.32 52.31 -1.26
N TYR A 11 -11.43 51.60 -1.07
CA TYR A 11 -11.66 50.29 -1.67
C TYR A 11 -11.94 50.38 -3.18
N LEU A 12 -12.71 51.37 -3.63
CA LEU A 12 -12.92 51.63 -5.06
C LEU A 12 -11.65 52.12 -5.77
N LYS A 13 -10.80 52.93 -5.10
CA LYS A 13 -9.50 53.32 -5.67
C LYS A 13 -8.54 52.14 -5.81
N GLY A 14 -8.52 51.21 -4.84
CA GLY A 14 -7.71 49.99 -4.93
C GLY A 14 -8.11 49.06 -6.08
N LEU A 15 -9.42 48.85 -6.27
CA LEU A 15 -9.96 48.06 -7.38
C LEU A 15 -9.72 48.71 -8.75
N ALA A 16 -9.86 50.03 -8.86
CA ALA A 16 -9.58 50.75 -10.10
C ALA A 16 -8.09 50.67 -10.50
N MET A 17 -7.17 50.80 -9.53
CA MET A 17 -5.72 50.72 -9.79
C MET A 17 -5.28 49.30 -10.18
N ALA A 18 -5.87 48.26 -9.58
CA ALA A 18 -5.60 46.87 -9.96
C ALA A 18 -6.13 46.53 -11.36
N PHE A 19 -7.28 47.09 -11.75
CA PHE A 19 -7.86 46.91 -13.08
C PHE A 19 -7.06 47.64 -14.17
N ILE A 20 -6.61 48.87 -13.88
CA ILE A 20 -5.74 49.64 -14.79
C ILE A 20 -4.37 48.95 -14.96
N GLY A 21 -3.78 48.43 -13.86
CA GLY A 21 -2.51 47.68 -13.93
C GLY A 21 -2.61 46.41 -14.77
N SER A 22 -3.75 45.71 -14.72
CA SER A 22 -4.00 44.51 -15.53
C SER A 22 -4.17 44.82 -17.01
N ILE A 23 -4.86 45.92 -17.35
CA ILE A 23 -5.02 46.37 -18.74
C ILE A 23 -3.68 46.84 -19.34
N ILE A 24 -2.88 47.59 -18.58
CA ILE A 24 -1.54 48.03 -19.02
C ILE A 24 -0.64 46.82 -19.26
N SER A 25 -0.68 45.81 -18.38
CA SER A 25 0.10 44.58 -18.55
C SER A 25 -0.32 43.81 -19.82
N LEU A 26 -1.61 43.71 -20.10
CA LEU A 26 -2.13 43.09 -21.33
C LEU A 26 -1.75 43.85 -22.59
N LEU A 27 -1.77 45.19 -22.55
CA LEU A 27 -1.37 46.03 -23.68
C LEU A 27 0.13 45.94 -23.94
N ILE A 28 0.97 45.91 -22.90
CA ILE A 28 2.41 45.70 -23.04
C ILE A 28 2.68 44.31 -23.62
N PHE A 29 1.98 43.28 -23.14
CA PHE A 29 2.15 41.92 -23.66
C PHE A 29 1.71 41.79 -25.12
N TYR A 30 0.58 42.41 -25.48
CA TYR A 30 0.10 42.47 -26.86
C TYR A 30 1.09 43.23 -27.78
N HIS A 31 1.68 44.32 -27.31
CA HIS A 31 2.64 45.10 -28.09
C HIS A 31 3.99 44.37 -28.28
N LEU A 32 4.42 43.60 -27.27
CA LEU A 32 5.62 42.75 -27.36
C LEU A 32 5.44 41.57 -28.31
N LEU A 33 4.22 41.02 -28.42
CA LEU A 33 3.91 39.91 -29.33
C LEU A 33 3.69 40.33 -30.78
N THR A 34 3.31 41.59 -31.00
CA THR A 34 3.01 42.14 -32.34
C THR A 34 4.15 42.98 -32.93
N SER A 35 5.23 43.20 -32.17
CA SER A 35 6.41 43.91 -32.67
C SER A 35 7.24 43.04 -33.63
N PRO A 36 7.72 43.58 -34.77
CA PRO A 36 8.43 42.82 -35.80
C PRO A 36 9.78 42.22 -35.35
N ASN A 37 10.27 42.56 -34.15
CA ASN A 37 11.51 42.02 -33.56
C ASN A 37 11.25 41.00 -32.43
N ALA A 38 10.15 40.26 -32.47
CA ALA A 38 9.69 39.36 -31.41
C ALA A 38 10.65 38.22 -31.00
N LEU A 39 11.74 37.97 -31.73
CA LEU A 39 12.73 36.95 -31.38
C LEU A 39 13.77 37.42 -30.33
N GLU A 40 14.15 38.70 -30.33
CA GLU A 40 15.15 39.23 -29.37
C GLU A 40 14.52 39.60 -28.01
N ASN A 41 13.23 39.95 -27.97
CA ASN A 41 12.56 40.38 -26.73
C ASN A 41 12.17 39.24 -25.76
N LYS A 42 12.31 37.97 -26.17
CA LYS A 42 11.99 36.82 -25.29
C LYS A 42 13.00 36.63 -24.16
N ALA A 43 14.23 37.09 -24.32
CA ALA A 43 15.28 36.99 -23.30
C ALA A 43 15.08 38.00 -22.15
N LEU A 44 14.51 39.18 -22.44
CA LEU A 44 14.34 40.24 -21.44
C LEU A 44 13.16 39.98 -20.47
N VAL A 45 12.12 39.29 -20.92
CA VAL A 45 10.93 38.99 -20.11
C VAL A 45 11.21 37.91 -19.06
N PHE A 46 12.13 36.98 -19.33
CA PHE A 46 12.50 35.93 -18.38
C PHE A 46 13.37 36.43 -17.22
N HIS A 47 14.14 37.51 -17.40
CA HIS A 47 15.01 38.03 -16.35
C HIS A 47 14.31 38.98 -15.36
N SER A 48 13.23 39.65 -15.77
CA SER A 48 12.51 40.60 -14.90
C SER A 48 11.49 39.94 -13.96
N ALA A 49 10.99 38.74 -14.28
CA ALA A 49 10.05 38.01 -13.43
C ALA A 49 10.70 37.35 -12.21
N LEU A 50 12.04 37.20 -12.19
CA LEU A 50 12.81 36.63 -11.09
C LEU A 50 13.29 37.68 -10.06
N SER A 51 13.06 38.98 -10.30
CA SER A 51 13.56 40.05 -9.43
C SER A 51 12.48 40.81 -8.64
N ILE A 52 11.20 40.41 -8.74
CA ILE A 52 10.11 40.96 -7.92
C ILE A 52 9.81 39.96 -6.79
N GLY A 53 10.73 39.88 -5.84
CA GLY A 53 10.64 38.98 -4.69
C GLY A 53 11.71 39.22 -3.63
N SER A 54 12.24 40.44 -3.55
CA SER A 54 13.20 40.82 -2.52
C SER A 54 13.16 42.34 -2.34
N HIS A 55 12.37 42.79 -1.36
CA HIS A 55 12.57 44.10 -0.76
C HIS A 55 12.89 43.90 0.72
N GLU A 56 14.03 44.48 1.09
CA GLU A 56 14.66 44.53 2.39
C GLU A 56 13.75 45.14 3.46
N ALA A 57 13.80 44.57 4.66
CA ALA A 57 13.50 45.28 5.90
C ALA A 57 14.82 45.49 6.65
N SER A 58 14.97 46.71 7.15
CA SER A 58 16.14 47.37 7.69
C SER A 58 16.79 46.71 8.91
N SER A 59 18.13 46.85 8.94
CA SER A 59 19.04 46.61 10.06
C SER A 59 18.70 47.47 11.28
N GLU A 60 18.43 46.83 12.42
CA GLU A 60 18.72 47.37 13.75
C GLU A 60 19.74 46.46 14.45
N HIS A 61 20.84 47.07 14.89
CA HIS A 61 21.90 46.45 15.67
C HIS A 61 21.39 46.06 17.06
N ILE A 62 21.47 44.77 17.41
CA ILE A 62 21.49 44.30 18.79
C ILE A 62 22.67 43.34 18.92
N GLU A 63 23.68 43.73 19.69
CA GLU A 63 24.82 42.89 20.08
C GLU A 63 24.35 41.69 20.92
N ILE A 64 24.77 40.48 20.52
CA ILE A 64 24.61 39.26 21.31
C ILE A 64 26.00 38.90 21.88
N PRO A 65 26.17 38.76 23.20
CA PRO A 65 27.46 38.40 23.80
C PRO A 65 27.82 36.92 23.56
N PRO A 66 29.11 36.56 23.52
CA PRO A 66 29.55 35.21 23.18
C PRO A 66 29.20 34.21 24.29
N ARG A 67 28.63 33.06 23.90
CA ARG A 67 28.43 31.91 24.80
C ARG A 67 29.77 31.31 25.18
N THR A 68 30.02 31.26 26.48
CA THR A 68 31.13 30.53 27.11
C THR A 68 30.94 29.00 27.00
N PRO A 69 32.04 28.23 26.92
CA PRO A 69 32.00 26.77 26.84
C PRO A 69 31.75 26.16 28.23
N ILE A 70 30.77 25.25 28.35
CA ILE A 70 30.58 24.47 29.58
C ILE A 70 31.44 23.22 29.50
N ALA A 71 32.30 23.09 30.51
CA ALA A 71 33.23 21.99 30.72
C ALA A 71 32.54 20.70 31.17
N SER A 72 33.16 19.60 30.78
CA SER A 72 32.93 18.21 31.19
C SER A 72 33.42 17.89 32.62
N ALA A 73 32.67 17.05 33.36
CA ALA A 73 33.10 15.93 34.25
C ALA A 73 32.08 15.65 35.40
N PRO A 74 32.07 14.48 36.11
CA PRO A 74 32.68 13.16 35.84
C PRO A 74 31.69 11.96 35.96
N SER A 75 32.21 10.76 35.68
CA SER A 75 31.56 9.45 35.83
C SER A 75 31.25 9.06 37.28
N LEU A 76 30.09 8.45 37.53
CA LEU A 76 29.82 7.62 38.71
C LEU A 76 29.25 6.27 38.28
N GLY A 77 29.94 5.20 38.70
CA GLY A 77 29.55 3.80 38.53
C GLY A 77 28.44 3.35 39.49
N PRO A 78 28.12 2.04 39.54
CA PRO A 78 26.74 1.57 39.60
C PRO A 78 26.22 1.35 41.02
N HIS A 79 24.98 1.75 41.27
CA HIS A 79 24.19 1.30 42.41
C HIS A 79 23.15 0.26 41.99
N ARG A 80 23.31 -0.96 42.53
CA ARG A 80 22.31 -2.03 42.55
C ARG A 80 21.08 -1.59 43.35
N ILE A 81 19.89 -1.69 42.77
CA ILE A 81 18.64 -1.88 43.53
C ILE A 81 17.80 -2.94 42.81
N ALA A 82 17.43 -3.98 43.54
CA ALA A 82 16.72 -5.17 43.10
C ALA A 82 15.20 -4.93 42.93
N PRO A 83 14.51 -5.71 42.08
CA PRO A 83 13.07 -5.58 41.85
C PRO A 83 12.25 -6.30 42.93
N THR A 84 11.25 -5.61 43.47
CA THR A 84 10.25 -6.18 44.38
C THR A 84 9.23 -7.02 43.60
N ILE A 85 9.23 -8.32 43.88
CA ILE A 85 8.27 -9.32 43.40
C ILE A 85 7.06 -9.31 44.35
N LEU A 86 5.86 -9.03 43.84
CA LEU A 86 4.61 -9.29 44.55
C LEU A 86 4.01 -10.62 44.04
N LYS A 87 3.94 -11.60 44.96
CA LYS A 87 3.33 -12.93 44.77
C LYS A 87 1.79 -12.85 44.90
N PRO A 88 1.03 -13.69 44.16
CA PRO A 88 -0.42 -13.85 44.35
C PRO A 88 -0.74 -14.74 45.57
N LYS A 89 -1.80 -14.38 46.30
CA LYS A 89 -2.38 -15.16 47.42
C LYS A 89 -3.41 -16.17 46.89
N ALA A 90 -3.41 -17.37 47.47
CA ALA A 90 -4.32 -18.48 47.19
C ALA A 90 -5.31 -18.72 48.35
N VAL A 91 -6.60 -18.85 48.00
CA VAL A 91 -7.69 -19.83 48.39
C VAL A 91 -7.99 -20.09 49.90
N PRO A 92 -9.27 -20.24 50.32
CA PRO A 92 -10.11 -21.46 50.22
C PRO A 92 -11.52 -21.15 49.62
N GLY A 93 -12.30 -22.01 48.96
CA GLY A 93 -12.38 -23.47 48.92
C GLY A 93 -13.64 -23.95 49.63
N GLU A 94 -14.76 -24.18 48.92
CA GLU A 94 -15.82 -25.11 49.38
C GLU A 94 -16.70 -25.63 48.22
N HIS A 95 -16.91 -26.95 48.25
CA HIS A 95 -17.79 -27.80 47.41
C HIS A 95 -19.29 -27.51 47.71
N ALA A 96 -20.33 -27.92 46.97
CA ALA A 96 -20.60 -29.15 46.23
C ALA A 96 -21.86 -28.98 45.31
N GLU A 97 -21.96 -29.83 44.27
CA GLU A 97 -23.12 -30.61 43.75
C GLU A 97 -24.56 -30.03 43.77
N ARG A 98 -25.54 -30.36 42.90
CA ARG A 98 -25.78 -31.17 41.69
C ARG A 98 -27.24 -30.87 41.27
N GLN A 99 -27.53 -31.03 39.97
CA GLN A 99 -28.82 -31.48 39.39
C GLN A 99 -30.09 -30.60 39.42
N GLY A 100 -30.76 -30.51 38.26
CA GLY A 100 -32.21 -30.37 38.17
C GLY A 100 -32.76 -29.38 37.13
N SER A 101 -32.95 -29.81 35.89
CA SER A 101 -34.11 -29.39 35.06
C SER A 101 -35.23 -30.45 35.27
N PRO A 102 -36.49 -30.33 34.80
CA PRO A 102 -37.09 -29.33 33.88
C PRO A 102 -38.55 -28.90 34.24
N LYS A 103 -39.20 -28.16 33.31
CA LYS A 103 -40.67 -28.05 32.99
C LYS A 103 -41.26 -26.62 33.08
N THR A 104 -41.58 -25.99 31.94
CA THR A 104 -42.94 -25.74 31.34
C THR A 104 -43.84 -24.88 32.25
N THR A 105 -44.54 -23.82 31.85
CA THR A 105 -45.41 -23.63 30.67
C THR A 105 -45.93 -22.17 30.61
N SER A 106 -46.22 -21.70 29.38
CA SER A 106 -47.40 -20.96 28.91
C SER A 106 -47.70 -19.47 29.20
N GLN A 107 -47.97 -18.77 28.07
CA GLN A 107 -49.08 -17.83 27.74
C GLN A 107 -49.01 -16.38 28.26
N SER A 108 -48.82 -15.40 27.36
CA SER A 108 -49.82 -14.51 26.70
C SER A 108 -50.46 -13.52 27.69
N SER A 109 -50.50 -12.19 27.47
CA SER A 109 -51.15 -11.50 26.35
C SER A 109 -51.04 -9.97 26.50
N HIS A 110 -51.02 -9.27 25.36
CA HIS A 110 -51.51 -7.91 25.05
C HIS A 110 -51.58 -6.80 26.13
N LYS A 111 -51.01 -5.63 25.80
CA LYS A 111 -51.82 -4.42 25.49
C LYS A 111 -51.02 -3.26 24.89
N VAL A 112 -51.67 -2.62 23.94
CA VAL A 112 -51.34 -1.41 23.19
C VAL A 112 -51.55 -0.16 24.07
N GLY A 113 -50.72 0.88 23.87
CA GLY A 113 -50.96 2.21 24.42
C GLY A 113 -49.83 3.21 24.18
N THR A 114 -49.83 3.87 23.02
CA THR A 114 -49.32 5.26 22.84
C THR A 114 -50.48 6.24 23.15
N PRO A 115 -50.31 7.58 23.24
CA PRO A 115 -49.13 8.43 22.97
C PRO A 115 -48.88 9.54 24.01
N SER A 116 -47.74 10.25 23.92
CA SER A 116 -47.69 11.74 23.97
C SER A 116 -46.25 12.26 23.98
N SER A 117 -46.02 13.29 23.16
CA SER A 117 -44.84 14.16 23.16
C SER A 117 -45.16 15.43 23.99
N PRO A 118 -44.14 16.17 24.46
CA PRO A 118 -43.98 17.52 23.89
C PRO A 118 -42.53 18.01 23.68
N ARG A 119 -42.35 18.79 22.59
CA ARG A 119 -41.66 20.10 22.39
C ARG A 119 -40.96 20.74 23.63
N VAL A 120 -39.86 21.53 23.60
CA VAL A 120 -39.20 22.52 22.70
C VAL A 120 -37.83 22.90 23.33
N GLY A 121 -36.83 23.40 22.58
CA GLY A 121 -35.82 24.32 23.18
C GLY A 121 -34.40 24.44 22.57
N THR A 122 -34.30 25.18 21.46
CA THR A 122 -33.25 26.12 20.94
C THR A 122 -31.81 26.28 21.49
N LEU A 123 -30.90 26.58 20.53
CA LEU A 123 -29.76 27.53 20.49
C LEU A 123 -28.32 27.09 20.89
N GLY A 124 -27.36 27.30 19.97
CA GLY A 124 -25.95 27.65 20.33
C GLY A 124 -24.79 27.08 19.51
N SER A 125 -24.44 27.74 18.40
CA SER A 125 -23.09 28.01 17.83
C SER A 125 -21.94 26.98 17.79
N GLN A 126 -21.51 26.71 16.55
CA GLN A 126 -20.15 26.67 15.98
C GLN A 126 -18.97 26.06 16.76
N GLY A 127 -18.45 24.97 16.20
CA GLY A 127 -17.05 24.54 16.29
C GLY A 127 -16.74 23.63 15.10
N VAL A 128 -15.82 24.06 14.24
CA VAL A 128 -15.28 23.28 13.11
C VAL A 128 -14.42 22.14 13.65
N PRO A 129 -14.61 20.87 13.24
CA PRO A 129 -13.60 19.84 13.46
C PRO A 129 -12.89 19.48 12.15
N SER A 130 -11.57 19.50 12.26
CA SER A 130 -10.58 18.88 11.39
C SER A 130 -10.89 17.40 11.12
N ASN A 131 -10.81 17.00 9.85
CA ASN A 131 -10.93 15.61 9.39
C ASN A 131 -9.78 14.75 9.94
N GLU A 132 -10.02 14.10 11.08
CA GLU A 132 -9.31 12.89 11.49
C GLU A 132 -10.14 11.68 11.09
N GLY A 133 -9.74 11.00 10.01
CA GLY A 133 -10.31 9.72 9.62
C GLY A 133 -9.85 8.65 10.59
N SER A 134 -10.66 8.37 11.62
CA SER A 134 -10.52 7.19 12.47
C SER A 134 -10.79 5.93 11.65
N SER A 135 -9.81 5.04 11.61
CA SER A 135 -9.93 3.69 11.07
C SER A 135 -10.86 2.86 11.97
N ILE A 136 -12.11 2.70 11.55
CA ILE A 136 -12.98 1.64 12.08
C ILE A 136 -13.02 0.56 11.00
N ILE A 137 -12.18 -0.46 11.14
CA ILE A 137 -12.29 -1.70 10.37
C ILE A 137 -12.81 -2.78 11.31
N GLU A 138 -14.00 -3.26 10.99
CA GLU A 138 -14.64 -4.41 11.61
C GLU A 138 -13.83 -5.67 11.26
N LYS A 139 -13.47 -6.46 12.28
CA LYS A 139 -12.63 -7.66 12.16
C LYS A 139 -13.23 -8.65 11.17
N GLN A 140 -12.58 -8.86 10.03
CA GLN A 140 -12.89 -9.93 9.09
C GLN A 140 -12.66 -11.30 9.76
N SER A 141 -13.74 -12.00 10.12
CA SER A 141 -13.68 -13.42 10.49
C SER A 141 -13.67 -14.28 9.25
N ALA A 142 -12.51 -14.85 8.90
CA ALA A 142 -12.40 -15.88 7.88
C ALA A 142 -12.92 -17.22 8.41
N HIS A 143 -14.10 -17.65 7.97
CA HIS A 143 -14.54 -19.04 8.10
C HIS A 143 -13.97 -19.86 6.94
N ARG A 144 -13.02 -20.75 7.23
CA ARG A 144 -12.46 -21.69 6.25
C ARG A 144 -13.28 -22.98 6.23
N VAL A 145 -13.91 -23.26 5.09
CA VAL A 145 -14.51 -24.57 4.79
C VAL A 145 -13.39 -25.59 4.60
N LYS A 146 -13.41 -26.69 5.36
CA LYS A 146 -12.57 -27.87 5.16
C LYS A 146 -13.16 -28.72 4.05
N THR A 147 -12.45 -28.88 2.94
CA THR A 147 -12.71 -29.94 1.96
C THR A 147 -12.00 -31.22 2.39
N LEU A 148 -12.78 -32.28 2.56
CA LEU A 148 -12.34 -33.65 2.83
C LEU A 148 -11.72 -34.24 1.55
N GLY A 149 -10.51 -34.80 1.66
CA GLY A 149 -9.87 -35.59 0.63
C GLY A 149 -10.20 -37.06 0.83
N GLU A 150 -10.73 -37.71 -0.21
CA GLU A 150 -10.91 -39.15 -0.26
C GLU A 150 -9.64 -39.83 -0.81
N GLN A 151 -9.31 -40.95 -0.18
CA GLN A 151 -8.20 -41.85 -0.51
C GLN A 151 -8.60 -42.79 -1.66
N GLY A 152 -7.64 -43.09 -2.53
CA GLY A 152 -7.72 -44.18 -3.50
C GLY A 152 -6.32 -44.75 -3.74
N ALA A 153 -6.12 -46.01 -3.37
CA ALA A 153 -4.86 -46.73 -3.35
C ALA A 153 -4.61 -47.58 -4.62
N SER A 154 -3.32 -47.93 -4.79
CA SER A 154 -2.74 -49.10 -5.47
C SER A 154 -2.88 -49.28 -6.98
N SER A 155 -1.75 -49.43 -7.68
CA SER A 155 -1.13 -50.75 -7.91
C SER A 155 0.18 -50.64 -8.71
N GLU A 156 1.11 -51.53 -8.37
CA GLU A 156 2.44 -51.77 -8.93
C GLU A 156 2.35 -52.50 -10.29
N ASP A 157 3.38 -52.41 -11.14
CA ASP A 157 4.42 -53.47 -11.27
C ASP A 157 5.23 -53.38 -12.58
N THR A 158 6.42 -53.98 -12.52
CA THR A 158 7.35 -54.45 -13.55
C THR A 158 8.63 -53.62 -13.80
N GLY A 159 9.66 -53.98 -13.02
CA GLY A 159 11.07 -53.72 -13.33
C GLY A 159 12.00 -54.68 -12.60
N THR A 160 12.49 -55.72 -13.30
CA THR A 160 13.66 -56.55 -12.97
C THR A 160 14.50 -56.64 -14.25
N GLN A 161 15.83 -56.74 -14.30
CA GLN A 161 16.90 -57.05 -13.36
C GLN A 161 18.22 -56.66 -14.06
N GLY A 162 19.32 -56.43 -13.34
CA GLY A 162 20.65 -56.31 -13.95
C GLY A 162 21.72 -55.77 -13.02
N ASP A 163 22.25 -56.64 -12.16
CA ASP A 163 23.37 -56.42 -11.25
C ASP A 163 24.71 -56.73 -11.94
N TYR A 164 25.75 -55.94 -11.69
CA TYR A 164 27.18 -56.33 -11.74
C TYR A 164 28.01 -55.30 -10.98
N GLY A 165 28.69 -55.75 -9.93
CA GLY A 165 29.41 -54.91 -8.99
C GLY A 165 30.94 -54.82 -9.15
N ALA A 166 31.56 -54.57 -7.99
CA ALA A 166 32.98 -54.59 -7.64
C ALA A 166 33.84 -53.31 -7.84
N SER A 167 33.87 -52.52 -6.75
CA SER A 167 35.05 -52.23 -5.91
C SER A 167 36.34 -51.66 -6.54
N SER A 168 36.70 -50.43 -6.13
CA SER A 168 38.05 -50.17 -5.63
C SER A 168 38.03 -49.07 -4.54
N LYS A 169 38.61 -49.39 -3.38
CA LYS A 169 38.90 -48.47 -2.28
C LYS A 169 40.29 -47.86 -2.50
N ILE A 170 40.40 -46.53 -2.45
CA ILE A 170 41.63 -45.85 -2.01
C ILE A 170 41.24 -44.75 -1.02
N SER A 171 41.90 -44.81 0.14
CA SER A 171 41.80 -43.94 1.32
C SER A 171 42.46 -42.58 1.08
N GLY A 172 41.88 -41.49 1.62
CA GLY A 172 42.50 -40.16 1.55
C GLY A 172 41.61 -39.00 2.02
N THR A 173 41.57 -38.82 3.34
CA THR A 173 41.14 -37.69 4.17
C THR A 173 41.06 -36.29 3.51
N LEU A 174 39.84 -35.71 3.42
CA LEU A 174 39.51 -34.34 3.84
C LEU A 174 37.97 -34.19 3.85
N GLY A 175 37.37 -34.16 5.04
CA GLY A 175 35.92 -33.98 5.21
C GLY A 175 35.48 -32.58 4.78
N ARG A 176 35.21 -32.40 3.48
CA ARG A 176 34.52 -31.22 2.95
C ARG A 176 33.04 -31.39 3.28
N LEU A 177 32.56 -30.67 4.29
CA LEU A 177 31.13 -30.48 4.56
C LEU A 177 30.47 -30.07 3.24
N ARG A 178 29.70 -30.99 2.64
CA ARG A 178 28.84 -30.67 1.51
C ARG A 178 27.70 -29.84 2.06
N GLY A 179 27.85 -28.52 1.99
CA GLY A 179 26.71 -27.62 2.04
C GLY A 179 25.67 -28.05 1.00
N PRO A 180 24.37 -27.78 1.25
CA PRO A 180 23.31 -28.11 0.31
C PRO A 180 23.68 -27.56 -1.08
N LYS A 181 23.50 -28.40 -2.11
CA LYS A 181 23.73 -28.00 -3.51
C LYS A 181 22.95 -26.71 -3.77
N ILE A 182 23.68 -25.62 -3.96
CA ILE A 182 23.15 -24.34 -4.42
C ILE A 182 22.49 -24.63 -5.77
N GLY A 183 21.14 -24.66 -5.78
CA GLY A 183 20.40 -24.63 -7.02
C GLY A 183 20.79 -23.36 -7.75
N ALA A 184 21.31 -23.50 -8.97
CA ALA A 184 21.50 -22.35 -9.84
C ALA A 184 20.18 -21.55 -9.92
N PRO A 185 20.22 -20.21 -9.94
CA PRO A 185 19.03 -19.41 -10.20
C PRO A 185 18.38 -19.91 -11.49
N GLY A 186 17.05 -20.03 -11.46
CA GLY A 186 16.26 -20.69 -12.49
C GLY A 186 16.75 -20.37 -13.90
N SER A 187 17.16 -21.40 -14.64
CA SER A 187 17.43 -21.30 -16.06
C SER A 187 16.10 -21.12 -16.78
N HIS A 188 15.60 -19.88 -16.83
CA HIS A 188 14.52 -19.51 -17.72
C HIS A 188 15.10 -19.43 -19.13
N THR A 189 14.92 -20.49 -19.91
CA THR A 189 15.31 -20.57 -21.33
C THR A 189 14.39 -19.74 -22.26
N GLY A 190 13.58 -18.85 -21.71
CA GLY A 190 12.70 -17.95 -22.46
C GLY A 190 13.36 -16.60 -22.65
N LEU A 191 13.39 -16.10 -23.89
CA LEU A 191 13.91 -14.76 -24.21
C LEU A 191 13.11 -13.61 -23.55
N ASN A 192 11.94 -13.88 -22.95
CA ASN A 192 11.08 -12.89 -22.32
C ASN A 192 10.90 -13.18 -20.81
N PRO A 193 10.82 -12.14 -19.96
CA PRO A 193 10.52 -12.32 -18.54
C PRO A 193 9.11 -12.92 -18.36
N PRO A 194 8.87 -13.71 -17.28
CA PRO A 194 7.55 -14.27 -16.99
C PRO A 194 6.49 -13.16 -16.80
N PHE A 195 6.90 -12.02 -16.23
CA PHE A 195 6.13 -10.79 -16.17
C PHE A 195 7.03 -9.57 -15.95
N ILE A 196 6.51 -8.38 -16.25
CA ILE A 196 7.08 -7.11 -15.77
C ILE A 196 6.33 -6.68 -14.50
N LEU A 197 7.07 -6.50 -13.41
CA LEU A 197 6.58 -5.90 -12.17
C LEU A 197 6.66 -4.38 -12.29
N VAL A 198 5.53 -3.70 -12.25
CA VAL A 198 5.42 -2.25 -12.29
C VAL A 198 5.10 -1.75 -10.89
N SER A 199 5.91 -0.81 -10.41
CA SER A 199 5.69 -0.10 -9.14
C SER A 199 6.09 1.36 -9.32
N GLY A 200 5.82 2.19 -8.33
CA GLY A 200 6.24 3.57 -8.36
C GLY A 200 5.86 4.33 -7.12
N GLU A 201 6.42 5.52 -7.03
CA GLU A 201 6.15 6.48 -5.97
C GLU A 201 6.01 7.88 -6.58
N ARG A 202 5.56 8.85 -5.80
CA ARG A 202 5.50 10.25 -6.24
C ARG A 202 6.88 10.80 -6.63
N SER A 203 6.86 11.82 -7.50
CA SER A 203 8.07 12.50 -7.99
C SER A 203 8.77 13.35 -6.92
N GLY A 204 8.01 13.90 -5.98
CA GLY A 204 8.52 14.76 -4.92
C GLY A 204 9.12 13.98 -3.75
N PRO A 205 9.92 14.64 -2.90
CA PRO A 205 10.44 14.02 -1.67
C PRO A 205 9.30 13.58 -0.75
N CYS A 206 9.58 12.56 0.08
CA CYS A 206 8.65 12.20 1.14
C CYS A 206 8.47 13.35 2.15
N GLU A 207 7.25 13.50 2.66
CA GLU A 207 6.90 14.52 3.65
C GLU A 207 7.26 14.02 5.05
N THR A 208 7.33 12.71 5.22
CA THR A 208 7.73 12.06 6.47
C THR A 208 9.25 11.85 6.49
N VAL A 209 9.83 11.84 7.70
CA VAL A 209 11.28 11.70 7.92
C VAL A 209 11.83 10.37 7.38
N ASN A 210 11.11 9.27 7.62
CA ASN A 210 11.57 7.93 7.27
C ASN A 210 11.05 7.43 5.90
N GLY A 211 10.18 8.19 5.23
CA GLY A 211 9.48 7.74 4.04
C GLY A 211 10.43 7.28 2.93
N SER A 212 11.44 8.09 2.59
CA SER A 212 12.38 7.77 1.51
C SER A 212 13.16 6.47 1.76
N VAL A 213 13.52 6.20 3.02
CA VAL A 213 14.23 4.97 3.40
C VAL A 213 13.31 3.76 3.24
N VAL A 214 12.05 3.87 3.69
CA VAL A 214 11.05 2.80 3.54
C VAL A 214 10.80 2.52 2.05
N MET A 215 10.65 3.56 1.22
CA MET A 215 10.45 3.40 -0.23
C MET A 215 11.65 2.75 -0.91
N ALA A 216 12.89 3.13 -0.54
CA ALA A 216 14.09 2.49 -1.08
C ALA A 216 14.18 1.00 -0.68
N LYS A 217 13.83 0.65 0.57
CA LYS A 217 13.76 -0.74 1.05
C LYS A 217 12.68 -1.53 0.29
N SER A 218 11.51 -0.94 0.08
CA SER A 218 10.43 -1.54 -0.71
C SER A 218 10.86 -1.80 -2.16
N TYR A 219 11.55 -0.85 -2.80
CA TYR A 219 12.12 -1.03 -4.12
C TYR A 219 13.14 -2.18 -4.16
N LYS A 220 14.10 -2.19 -3.23
CA LYS A 220 15.08 -3.29 -3.09
C LYS A 220 14.39 -4.64 -2.97
N ASN A 221 13.38 -4.76 -2.10
CA ASN A 221 12.62 -6.01 -1.92
C ASN A 221 12.03 -6.54 -3.24
N LYS A 222 11.43 -5.65 -4.04
CA LYS A 222 10.87 -6.00 -5.35
C LYS A 222 11.95 -6.42 -6.36
N VAL A 223 13.08 -5.71 -6.37
CA VAL A 223 14.24 -6.05 -7.21
C VAL A 223 14.79 -7.43 -6.84
N ASP A 224 14.96 -7.72 -5.55
CA ASP A 224 15.52 -8.98 -5.08
C ASP A 224 14.59 -10.17 -5.37
N TYR A 225 13.28 -9.99 -5.21
CA TYR A 225 12.30 -10.99 -5.64
C TYR A 225 12.41 -11.24 -7.15
N CYS A 226 12.48 -10.19 -7.97
CA CYS A 226 12.63 -10.37 -9.41
C CYS A 226 13.98 -10.98 -9.83
N ASN A 227 15.06 -10.69 -9.11
CA ASN A 227 16.35 -11.36 -9.29
C ASN A 227 16.27 -12.86 -8.95
N TRP A 228 15.34 -13.26 -8.08
CA TRP A 228 15.09 -14.67 -7.77
C TRP A 228 14.26 -15.35 -8.86
N HIS A 229 13.21 -14.71 -9.34
CA HIS A 229 12.18 -15.30 -10.21
C HIS A 229 12.29 -14.95 -11.70
N GLY A 230 13.33 -14.20 -12.09
CA GLY A 230 13.57 -13.81 -13.48
C GLY A 230 12.60 -12.78 -14.05
N CYS A 231 11.79 -12.10 -13.20
CA CYS A 231 10.97 -10.96 -13.64
C CYS A 231 11.80 -9.68 -13.80
N THR A 232 11.20 -8.66 -14.41
CA THR A 232 11.81 -7.32 -14.54
C THR A 232 11.03 -6.31 -13.74
N VAL A 233 11.71 -5.44 -12.99
CA VAL A 233 11.08 -4.32 -12.29
C VAL A 233 11.11 -3.07 -13.15
N TRP A 234 9.94 -2.47 -13.37
CA TRP A 234 9.78 -1.10 -13.86
C TRP A 234 9.33 -0.22 -12.69
N TYR A 235 10.17 0.73 -12.30
CA TYR A 235 9.87 1.65 -11.21
C TYR A 235 9.75 3.08 -11.73
N THR A 236 8.60 3.72 -11.48
CA THR A 236 8.34 5.09 -11.93
C THR A 236 8.42 6.08 -10.78
N LEU A 237 8.96 7.26 -11.06
CA LEU A 237 8.85 8.44 -10.21
C LEU A 237 8.10 9.58 -10.92
N GLU A 238 7.79 9.41 -12.20
CA GLU A 238 7.19 10.42 -13.06
C GLU A 238 5.66 10.34 -13.04
N VAL A 239 5.01 11.49 -13.24
CA VAL A 239 3.57 11.56 -13.58
C VAL A 239 3.47 11.52 -15.10
N TRP A 240 2.78 10.50 -15.62
CA TRP A 240 2.80 10.20 -17.05
C TRP A 240 1.62 10.81 -17.84
N GLU A 241 0.57 11.26 -17.18
CA GLU A 241 -0.57 11.88 -17.86
C GLU A 241 -1.21 12.94 -16.96
N GLU A 242 -1.38 14.13 -17.50
CA GLU A 242 -2.00 15.23 -16.79
C GLU A 242 -3.42 14.86 -16.33
N GLY A 243 -3.78 15.26 -15.12
CA GLY A 243 -5.09 14.97 -14.53
C GLY A 243 -5.19 13.61 -13.84
N TYR A 244 -4.30 12.65 -14.11
CA TYR A 244 -4.22 11.41 -13.32
C TYR A 244 -3.25 11.59 -12.16
N THR A 245 -3.78 11.69 -10.95
CA THR A 245 -3.00 11.92 -9.71
C THR A 245 -3.28 10.85 -8.67
N GLY A 246 -2.45 10.78 -7.63
CA GLY A 246 -2.60 9.79 -6.56
C GLY A 246 -2.61 8.36 -7.09
N THR A 247 -3.54 7.53 -6.59
CA THR A 247 -3.67 6.13 -7.01
C THR A 247 -4.02 5.96 -8.48
N TRP A 248 -4.52 6.99 -9.16
CA TRP A 248 -4.87 6.94 -10.57
C TRP A 248 -3.68 7.12 -11.52
N ALA A 249 -2.56 7.67 -11.05
CA ALA A 249 -1.39 7.98 -11.87
C ALA A 249 -0.72 6.75 -12.53
N ARG A 250 -0.97 5.55 -11.98
CA ARG A 250 -0.37 4.27 -12.41
C ARG A 250 -0.90 3.72 -13.73
N TYR A 251 -2.17 3.92 -14.03
CA TYR A 251 -2.83 3.23 -15.14
C TYR A 251 -2.42 3.74 -16.52
N PRO A 252 -2.20 5.05 -16.75
CA PRO A 252 -1.65 5.53 -18.02
C PRO A 252 -0.28 4.93 -18.32
N LEU A 253 0.60 4.84 -17.31
CA LEU A 253 1.90 4.18 -17.45
C LEU A 253 1.75 2.69 -17.76
N LEU A 254 0.96 1.95 -16.97
CA LEU A 254 0.76 0.52 -17.16
C LEU A 254 0.27 0.21 -18.58
N LEU A 255 -0.72 0.96 -19.07
CA LEU A 255 -1.22 0.80 -20.45
C LEU A 255 -0.14 1.09 -21.51
N ARG A 256 0.69 2.11 -21.31
CA ARG A 256 1.80 2.42 -22.22
C ARG A 256 2.85 1.32 -22.22
N LEU A 257 3.25 0.81 -21.05
CA LEU A 257 4.21 -0.29 -20.92
C LEU A 257 3.71 -1.56 -21.59
N MET A 258 2.45 -1.92 -21.37
CA MET A 258 1.81 -3.06 -22.02
C MET A 258 1.86 -2.95 -23.55
N LYS A 259 1.57 -1.76 -24.11
CA LYS A 259 1.64 -1.53 -25.56
C LYS A 259 3.05 -1.50 -26.12
N ALA A 260 4.00 -0.95 -25.36
CA ALA A 260 5.40 -0.85 -25.78
C ALA A 260 6.15 -2.19 -25.73
N ASN A 261 5.64 -3.15 -24.96
CA ASN A 261 6.26 -4.46 -24.76
C ASN A 261 5.28 -5.60 -25.15
N PRO A 262 4.93 -5.73 -26.44
CA PRO A 262 3.94 -6.70 -26.91
C PRO A 262 4.37 -8.17 -26.73
N SER A 263 5.67 -8.44 -26.57
CA SER A 263 6.19 -9.80 -26.31
C SER A 263 6.02 -10.26 -24.85
N VAL A 264 5.75 -9.33 -23.93
CA VAL A 264 5.54 -9.64 -22.51
C VAL A 264 4.07 -9.95 -22.28
N ALA A 265 3.80 -11.19 -21.85
CA ALA A 265 2.45 -11.70 -21.70
C ALA A 265 1.73 -11.15 -20.45
N TRP A 266 2.46 -10.86 -19.37
CA TRP A 266 1.88 -10.47 -18.09
C TRP A 266 2.60 -9.27 -17.47
N PHE A 267 1.80 -8.40 -16.85
CA PHE A 267 2.26 -7.28 -16.06
C PHE A 267 1.67 -7.40 -14.67
N MET A 268 2.47 -7.16 -13.64
CA MET A 268 2.02 -7.11 -12.25
C MET A 268 2.14 -5.67 -11.78
N TRP A 269 1.06 -5.05 -11.33
CA TRP A 269 1.16 -3.82 -10.55
C TRP A 269 1.35 -4.18 -9.07
N MET A 270 2.22 -3.43 -8.38
CA MET A 270 2.40 -3.56 -6.94
C MET A 270 2.71 -2.19 -6.30
N ASP A 271 1.93 -1.82 -5.28
CA ASP A 271 2.11 -0.56 -4.55
C ASP A 271 3.47 -0.43 -3.84
N SER A 272 3.90 0.81 -3.62
CA SER A 272 5.17 1.13 -2.96
C SER A 272 5.19 0.71 -1.49
N ASP A 273 4.04 0.59 -0.83
CA ASP A 273 3.87 0.10 0.54
C ASP A 273 3.48 -1.40 0.61
N ALA A 274 3.51 -2.11 -0.51
CA ALA A 274 3.44 -3.58 -0.55
C ALA A 274 4.83 -4.18 -0.76
N ILE A 275 5.17 -5.24 0.00
CA ILE A 275 6.43 -5.98 -0.16
C ILE A 275 6.20 -7.48 -0.21
N PHE A 276 7.05 -8.19 -0.94
CA PHE A 276 7.10 -9.66 -0.91
C PHE A 276 7.68 -10.12 0.43
N THR A 277 7.05 -11.12 1.04
CA THR A 277 7.48 -11.73 2.30
C THR A 277 7.67 -13.24 2.22
N ASP A 278 7.22 -13.89 1.15
CA ASP A 278 7.65 -15.24 0.75
C ASP A 278 8.43 -15.16 -0.57
N PHE A 279 9.76 -15.18 -0.50
CA PHE A 279 10.62 -15.15 -1.70
C PHE A 279 10.66 -16.51 -2.41
N SER A 280 10.26 -17.58 -1.74
CA SER A 280 10.23 -18.92 -2.34
C SER A 280 8.96 -19.19 -3.14
N PHE A 281 7.92 -18.37 -2.94
CA PHE A 281 6.65 -18.51 -3.64
C PHE A 281 6.78 -18.09 -5.11
N GLU A 282 6.27 -18.92 -6.01
CA GLU A 282 6.15 -18.63 -7.43
C GLU A 282 4.67 -18.40 -7.78
N ILE A 283 4.38 -17.28 -8.44
CA ILE A 283 3.01 -16.97 -8.87
C ILE A 283 2.58 -17.98 -9.95
N PRO A 284 1.42 -18.66 -9.82
CA PRO A 284 1.00 -19.70 -10.75
C PRO A 284 0.41 -19.11 -12.05
N ILE A 285 1.19 -18.29 -12.76
CA ILE A 285 0.78 -17.57 -13.99
C ILE A 285 0.24 -18.54 -15.05
N HIS A 286 0.87 -19.70 -15.20
CA HIS A 286 0.42 -20.74 -16.14
C HIS A 286 -0.99 -21.26 -15.84
N ALA A 287 -1.37 -21.35 -14.55
CA ALA A 287 -2.70 -21.76 -14.16
C ALA A 287 -3.73 -20.70 -14.57
N TYR A 288 -3.48 -19.42 -14.26
CA TYR A 288 -4.36 -18.32 -14.67
C TYR A 288 -4.53 -18.24 -16.18
N ASP A 289 -3.45 -18.44 -16.92
CA ASP A 289 -3.47 -18.46 -18.38
C ASP A 289 -4.30 -19.63 -18.93
N SER A 290 -4.11 -20.83 -18.37
CA SER A 290 -4.88 -22.03 -18.73
C SER A 290 -6.37 -21.89 -18.45
N TRP A 291 -6.74 -21.14 -17.41
CA TRP A 291 -8.13 -20.80 -17.09
C TRP A 291 -8.68 -19.67 -17.97
N GLY A 292 -7.87 -19.14 -18.89
CA GLY A 292 -8.24 -18.07 -19.81
C GLY A 292 -8.34 -16.69 -19.18
N LYS A 293 -7.83 -16.49 -17.95
CA LYS A 293 -7.98 -15.25 -17.20
C LYS A 293 -7.07 -14.15 -17.75
N LYS A 294 -7.57 -12.91 -17.70
CA LYS A 294 -6.92 -11.70 -18.21
C LYS A 294 -6.49 -10.76 -17.09
N MET A 295 -7.12 -10.88 -15.93
CA MET A 295 -6.75 -10.14 -14.73
C MET A 295 -6.85 -11.06 -13.51
N VAL A 296 -5.91 -10.93 -12.59
CA VAL A 296 -5.89 -11.62 -11.31
C VAL A 296 -5.74 -10.55 -10.23
N VAL A 297 -6.69 -10.49 -9.30
CA VAL A 297 -6.72 -9.49 -8.23
C VAL A 297 -7.12 -10.18 -6.94
N PRO A 298 -6.50 -9.86 -5.79
CA PRO A 298 -6.90 -10.42 -4.51
C PRO A 298 -8.31 -9.97 -4.16
N GLY A 299 -9.18 -10.90 -3.77
CA GLY A 299 -10.54 -10.57 -3.37
C GLY A 299 -11.46 -11.78 -3.21
N PHE A 300 -12.68 -11.50 -2.77
CA PHE A 300 -13.69 -12.51 -2.48
C PHE A 300 -14.90 -12.36 -3.40
N TRP A 301 -15.33 -13.45 -4.02
CA TRP A 301 -16.41 -13.45 -5.01
C TRP A 301 -17.71 -12.85 -4.46
N ASP A 302 -18.09 -13.23 -3.24
CA ASP A 302 -19.32 -12.77 -2.59
C ASP A 302 -19.27 -11.27 -2.26
N LYS A 303 -18.08 -10.74 -1.98
CA LYS A 303 -17.88 -9.32 -1.69
C LYS A 303 -17.79 -8.45 -2.93
N VAL A 304 -17.58 -9.02 -4.12
CA VAL A 304 -17.46 -8.25 -5.37
C VAL A 304 -18.68 -8.41 -6.27
N TYR A 305 -19.28 -9.60 -6.37
CA TYR A 305 -20.31 -9.93 -7.38
C TYR A 305 -21.73 -10.09 -6.84
N ARG A 306 -21.97 -9.98 -5.53
CA ARG A 306 -23.35 -9.92 -5.00
C ARG A 306 -23.97 -8.55 -5.24
N ASP A 307 -25.25 -8.43 -4.91
CA ASP A 307 -26.02 -7.20 -5.12
C ASP A 307 -25.62 -6.06 -4.15
N ASP A 308 -24.93 -6.41 -3.08
CA ASP A 308 -24.38 -5.53 -2.04
C ASP A 308 -22.84 -5.59 -1.99
N PRO A 309 -22.13 -5.19 -3.06
CA PRO A 309 -20.67 -5.32 -3.10
C PRO A 309 -19.99 -4.42 -2.08
N ASP A 310 -18.87 -4.92 -1.54
CA ASP A 310 -18.05 -4.25 -0.56
C ASP A 310 -16.85 -3.55 -1.22
N TRP A 311 -16.58 -2.30 -0.84
CA TRP A 311 -15.44 -1.54 -1.38
C TRP A 311 -14.08 -2.14 -1.03
N VAL A 312 -14.01 -2.94 0.04
CA VAL A 312 -12.83 -3.75 0.42
C VAL A 312 -12.98 -5.23 0.04
N GLY A 313 -13.94 -5.57 -0.84
CA GLY A 313 -14.13 -6.93 -1.33
C GLY A 313 -12.98 -7.44 -2.20
N LEU A 314 -12.13 -6.53 -2.67
CA LEU A 314 -10.86 -6.79 -3.36
C LEU A 314 -9.84 -5.71 -2.96
N ASN A 315 -8.57 -5.93 -3.30
CA ASN A 315 -7.52 -4.91 -3.16
C ASN A 315 -6.89 -4.58 -4.52
N ALA A 316 -6.88 -3.30 -4.91
CA ALA A 316 -6.34 -2.86 -6.19
C ALA A 316 -4.83 -2.51 -6.14
N GLY A 317 -4.18 -2.62 -4.98
CA GLY A 317 -2.77 -2.28 -4.83
C GLY A 317 -1.81 -3.36 -5.32
N VAL A 318 -2.29 -4.58 -5.53
CA VAL A 318 -1.52 -5.67 -6.12
C VAL A 318 -2.40 -6.45 -7.09
N PHE A 319 -2.04 -6.52 -8.36
CA PHE A 319 -2.80 -7.32 -9.35
C PHE A 319 -1.92 -7.72 -10.53
N LEU A 320 -2.28 -8.82 -11.19
CA LEU A 320 -1.70 -9.21 -12.48
C LEU A 320 -2.68 -8.92 -13.61
N MET A 321 -2.15 -8.54 -14.76
CA MET A 321 -2.90 -8.24 -15.96
C MET A 321 -2.20 -8.79 -17.20
N LYS A 322 -2.92 -9.62 -17.95
CA LYS A 322 -2.46 -10.17 -19.22
C LYS A 322 -2.39 -9.08 -20.27
N ASN A 323 -1.33 -9.05 -21.07
CA ASN A 323 -1.17 -8.12 -22.17
C ASN A 323 -2.03 -8.56 -23.36
N CYS A 324 -3.25 -8.02 -23.46
CA CYS A 324 -4.19 -8.33 -24.54
C CYS A 324 -5.20 -7.20 -24.73
N ASN A 325 -5.93 -7.24 -25.85
CA ASN A 325 -6.92 -6.21 -26.19
C ASN A 325 -7.99 -6.04 -25.09
N TRP A 326 -8.46 -7.13 -24.47
CA TRP A 326 -9.43 -7.04 -23.38
C TRP A 326 -8.89 -6.18 -22.24
N SER A 327 -7.66 -6.45 -21.80
CA SER A 327 -7.03 -5.71 -20.70
C SER A 327 -6.78 -4.24 -21.05
N HIS A 328 -6.38 -3.95 -22.30
CA HIS A 328 -6.20 -2.57 -22.75
C HIS A 328 -7.52 -1.79 -22.73
N GLU A 329 -8.60 -2.38 -23.20
CA GLU A 329 -9.93 -1.76 -23.17
C GLU A 329 -10.48 -1.67 -21.74
N PHE A 330 -10.23 -2.66 -20.91
CA PHE A 330 -10.60 -2.66 -19.50
C PHE A 330 -9.90 -1.52 -18.75
N LEU A 331 -8.58 -1.37 -18.90
CA LEU A 331 -7.82 -0.26 -18.31
C LEU A 331 -8.35 1.10 -18.75
N LYS A 332 -8.66 1.28 -20.04
CA LYS A 332 -9.27 2.52 -20.53
C LYS A 332 -10.61 2.81 -19.88
N LYS A 333 -11.47 1.78 -19.68
CA LYS A 333 -12.75 1.94 -18.97
C LYS A 333 -12.54 2.31 -17.50
N TRP A 334 -11.57 1.66 -16.84
CA TRP A 334 -11.24 1.92 -15.44
C TRP A 334 -10.72 3.35 -15.23
N MET A 335 -9.79 3.79 -16.06
CA MET A 335 -9.23 5.14 -16.02
C MET A 335 -10.27 6.26 -16.16
N LYS A 336 -11.40 6.01 -16.84
CA LYS A 336 -12.48 7.02 -16.95
C LYS A 336 -13.02 7.46 -15.59
N PHE A 337 -12.94 6.62 -14.55
CA PHE A 337 -13.40 6.97 -13.21
C PHE A 337 -12.46 7.93 -12.48
N GLY A 338 -11.16 7.87 -12.79
CA GLY A 338 -10.13 8.75 -12.25
C GLY A 338 -9.96 10.07 -13.00
N HIS A 339 -10.50 10.16 -14.21
CA HIS A 339 -10.34 11.36 -15.03
C HIS A 339 -11.02 12.58 -14.36
N PRO A 340 -10.36 13.74 -14.21
CA PRO A 340 -10.89 14.89 -13.46
C PRO A 340 -12.28 15.36 -13.90
N LYS A 341 -12.53 15.36 -15.22
CA LYS A 341 -13.85 15.72 -15.80
C LYS A 341 -15.00 14.81 -15.36
N ASN A 342 -14.70 13.58 -14.95
CA ASN A 342 -15.71 12.58 -14.58
C ASN A 342 -15.84 12.41 -13.06
N LYS A 343 -15.12 13.20 -12.25
CA LYS A 343 -15.03 13.00 -10.80
C LYS A 343 -16.40 12.93 -10.11
N ALA A 344 -17.29 13.87 -10.42
CA ALA A 344 -18.63 13.94 -9.83
C ALA A 344 -19.51 12.75 -10.29
N SER A 345 -19.57 12.45 -11.58
CA SER A 345 -20.36 11.35 -12.13
C SER A 345 -19.85 9.98 -11.69
N SER A 346 -18.53 9.82 -11.56
CA SER A 346 -17.88 8.61 -11.07
C SER A 346 -18.19 8.37 -9.59
N LYS A 347 -18.12 9.41 -8.76
CA LYS A 347 -18.54 9.35 -7.35
C LYS A 347 -20.00 8.88 -7.23
N ILE A 348 -20.91 9.50 -7.99
CA ILE A 348 -22.33 9.13 -7.98
C ILE A 348 -22.51 7.66 -8.40
N SER A 349 -21.85 7.23 -9.48
CA SER A 349 -21.96 5.87 -10.00
C SER A 349 -21.47 4.84 -8.98
N ILE A 350 -20.25 5.01 -8.45
CA ILE A 350 -19.66 4.11 -7.45
C ILE A 350 -20.55 4.04 -6.22
N ASN A 351 -20.92 5.19 -5.64
CA ASN A 351 -21.75 5.28 -4.44
C ASN A 351 -23.18 4.75 -4.65
N SER A 352 -23.68 4.72 -5.89
CA SER A 352 -24.99 4.15 -6.20
C SER A 352 -25.05 2.64 -5.98
N MET A 353 -23.90 1.95 -6.08
CA MET A 353 -23.78 0.49 -5.98
C MET A 353 -23.01 0.04 -4.73
N VAL A 354 -21.85 0.64 -4.46
CA VAL A 354 -20.95 0.23 -3.39
C VAL A 354 -21.27 1.02 -2.12
N LYS A 355 -22.30 0.58 -1.39
CA LYS A 355 -22.86 1.32 -0.23
C LYS A 355 -21.96 1.32 1.00
N SER A 356 -21.09 0.32 1.15
CA SER A 356 -20.16 0.25 2.29
C SER A 356 -19.01 1.27 2.22
N ARG A 357 -18.80 1.88 1.05
CA ARG A 357 -17.81 2.94 0.85
C ARG A 357 -18.19 4.22 1.60
N PRO A 358 -17.25 4.97 2.19
CA PRO A 358 -17.53 6.33 2.67
C PRO A 358 -18.04 7.24 1.54
N GLN A 359 -19.24 7.78 1.74
CA GLN A 359 -20.02 8.40 0.66
C GLN A 359 -19.50 9.79 0.25
N ASP A 360 -18.73 10.45 1.13
CA ASP A 360 -18.13 11.75 0.92
C ASP A 360 -16.79 11.68 0.16
N TRP A 361 -16.16 10.51 0.07
CA TRP A 361 -14.87 10.35 -0.59
C TRP A 361 -14.93 10.57 -2.11
N ASP A 362 -13.85 11.15 -2.64
CA ASP A 362 -13.56 11.23 -4.09
C ASP A 362 -13.37 9.83 -4.68
N PRO A 363 -13.74 9.58 -5.95
CA PRO A 363 -13.65 8.24 -6.54
C PRO A 363 -12.22 7.71 -6.48
N ASP A 364 -12.05 6.59 -5.77
CA ASP A 364 -10.83 5.80 -5.74
C ASP A 364 -10.94 4.64 -6.72
N ASP A 365 -9.79 4.16 -7.15
CA ASP A 365 -9.65 3.15 -8.17
C ASP A 365 -10.03 1.76 -7.70
N GLN A 366 -9.83 1.42 -6.42
CA GLN A 366 -10.31 0.16 -5.85
C GLN A 366 -11.84 0.06 -5.90
N SER A 367 -12.54 1.09 -5.44
CA SER A 367 -14.00 1.14 -5.46
C SER A 367 -14.53 1.20 -6.90
N ALA A 368 -13.84 1.90 -7.81
CA ALA A 368 -14.18 1.88 -9.22
C ALA A 368 -14.01 0.50 -9.85
N LEU A 369 -13.00 -0.28 -9.44
CA LEU A 369 -12.82 -1.67 -9.89
C LEU A 369 -13.97 -2.55 -9.41
N VAL A 370 -14.34 -2.48 -8.13
CA VAL A 370 -15.52 -3.19 -7.59
C VAL A 370 -16.77 -2.85 -8.40
N PHE A 371 -17.02 -1.55 -8.62
CA PHE A 371 -18.15 -1.08 -9.42
C PHE A 371 -18.13 -1.66 -10.84
N LEU A 372 -16.99 -1.61 -11.54
CA LEU A 372 -16.86 -2.09 -12.91
C LEU A 372 -17.08 -3.60 -13.03
N LEU A 373 -16.49 -4.38 -12.11
CA LEU A 373 -16.62 -5.82 -12.09
C LEU A 373 -18.07 -6.25 -11.82
N ASN A 374 -18.74 -5.56 -10.89
CA ASN A 374 -20.13 -5.85 -10.55
C ASN A 374 -21.11 -5.37 -11.65
N SER A 375 -20.85 -4.22 -12.28
CA SER A 375 -21.72 -3.67 -13.34
C SER A 375 -21.77 -4.53 -14.60
N ASN A 376 -20.75 -5.36 -14.84
CA ASN A 376 -20.70 -6.29 -15.97
C ASN A 376 -20.22 -7.68 -15.51
N ARG A 377 -21.03 -8.33 -14.65
CA ARG A 377 -20.66 -9.59 -13.99
C ARG A 377 -20.28 -10.69 -14.97
N THR A 378 -21.01 -10.84 -16.07
CA THR A 378 -20.78 -11.91 -17.06
C THR A 378 -19.40 -11.81 -17.68
N ASP A 379 -19.04 -10.64 -18.24
CA ASP A 379 -17.71 -10.41 -18.82
C ASP A 379 -16.61 -10.48 -17.75
N SER A 380 -16.89 -9.92 -16.58
CA SER A 380 -15.92 -9.84 -15.49
C SER A 380 -15.60 -11.21 -14.90
N GLN A 381 -16.58 -12.06 -14.64
CA GLN A 381 -16.35 -13.41 -14.11
C GLN A 381 -15.65 -14.32 -15.14
N ALA A 382 -15.90 -14.10 -16.43
CA ALA A 382 -15.18 -14.81 -17.49
C ALA A 382 -13.69 -14.44 -17.50
N ASN A 383 -13.36 -13.16 -17.39
CA ASN A 383 -12.00 -12.65 -17.62
C ASN A 383 -11.18 -12.39 -16.35
N VAL A 384 -11.80 -12.16 -15.20
CA VAL A 384 -11.13 -11.81 -13.93
C VAL A 384 -11.16 -12.98 -12.97
N PHE A 385 -10.03 -13.22 -12.31
CA PHE A 385 -9.92 -14.16 -11.20
C PHE A 385 -9.73 -13.39 -9.90
N LEU A 386 -10.62 -13.64 -8.94
CA LEU A 386 -10.50 -13.13 -7.59
C LEU A 386 -9.68 -14.14 -6.77
N GLU A 387 -8.42 -13.82 -6.52
CA GLU A 387 -7.49 -14.70 -5.83
C GLU A 387 -7.67 -14.60 -4.31
N ALA A 388 -7.83 -15.76 -3.67
CA ALA A 388 -8.03 -15.86 -2.22
C ALA A 388 -7.33 -17.11 -1.63
N SER A 389 -6.58 -17.86 -2.43
CA SER A 389 -5.90 -19.09 -2.02
C SER A 389 -4.54 -18.84 -1.36
N TYR A 390 -3.95 -17.66 -1.61
CA TYR A 390 -2.74 -17.16 -0.96
C TYR A 390 -2.82 -15.63 -0.82
N ASP A 391 -1.94 -15.06 0.00
CA ASP A 391 -1.89 -13.63 0.27
C ASP A 391 -1.24 -12.84 -0.89
N LEU A 392 -1.88 -12.82 -2.08
CA LEU A 392 -1.52 -11.89 -3.16
C LEU A 392 -1.61 -10.42 -2.68
N HIS A 393 -2.49 -10.20 -1.71
CA HIS A 393 -2.51 -9.06 -0.81
C HIS A 393 -2.79 -9.57 0.61
N GLY A 394 -1.78 -9.54 1.48
CA GLY A 394 -1.96 -9.76 2.93
C GLY A 394 -2.02 -8.43 3.67
N PHE A 395 -3.18 -8.09 4.23
CA PHE A 395 -3.32 -6.87 5.05
C PHE A 395 -2.39 -6.98 6.28
N TRP A 396 -1.44 -6.05 6.39
CA TRP A 396 -0.29 -6.17 7.29
C TRP A 396 -0.67 -6.47 8.75
N GLU A 397 -1.72 -5.84 9.28
CA GLU A 397 -2.17 -6.07 10.67
C GLU A 397 -2.59 -7.52 10.95
N LEU A 398 -3.02 -8.27 9.92
CA LEU A 398 -3.46 -9.65 10.07
C LEU A 398 -2.35 -10.67 9.81
N VAL A 399 -1.28 -10.25 9.12
CA VAL A 399 -0.24 -11.17 8.64
C VAL A 399 1.13 -10.95 9.27
N ILE A 400 1.37 -9.78 9.86
CA ILE A 400 2.70 -9.44 10.41
C ILE A 400 3.14 -10.42 11.50
N ASP A 401 2.21 -10.89 12.34
CA ASP A 401 2.52 -11.82 13.41
C ASP A 401 2.85 -13.24 12.93
N GLN A 402 2.56 -13.55 11.67
CA GLN A 402 2.93 -14.81 11.03
C GLN A 402 4.40 -14.84 10.58
N LEU A 403 5.05 -13.67 10.50
CA LEU A 403 6.45 -13.51 10.09
C LEU A 403 7.38 -13.75 11.28
N VAL A 404 7.64 -15.02 11.59
CA VAL A 404 8.47 -15.46 12.72
C VAL A 404 9.64 -16.28 12.19
N GLU A 405 10.86 -15.94 12.63
CA GLU A 405 12.05 -16.71 12.30
C GLU A 405 12.14 -17.99 13.13
N GLY A 406 12.61 -19.07 12.51
CA GLY A 406 13.14 -20.23 13.23
C GLY A 406 12.12 -21.21 13.85
N LYS A 407 10.80 -20.98 13.82
CA LYS A 407 9.78 -21.98 14.19
C LYS A 407 8.42 -21.68 13.57
N ASN A 408 8.31 -21.79 12.25
CA ASN A 408 7.01 -22.15 11.70
C ASN A 408 7.05 -23.66 11.48
N GLY A 409 6.05 -24.39 11.98
CA GLY A 409 5.72 -25.70 11.44
C GLY A 409 5.43 -25.59 9.93
N ASN A 410 4.79 -26.59 9.34
CA ASN A 410 4.53 -26.64 7.88
C ASN A 410 3.70 -25.47 7.27
N ARG A 411 3.47 -24.35 7.96
CA ARG A 411 2.76 -23.17 7.48
C ARG A 411 3.70 -22.22 6.73
N ARG A 412 3.41 -22.01 5.44
CA ARG A 412 4.09 -21.01 4.61
C ARG A 412 3.77 -19.58 5.09
N PRO A 413 4.72 -18.64 4.99
CA PRO A 413 4.46 -17.23 5.27
C PRO A 413 3.46 -16.63 4.26
N PRO A 414 2.85 -15.47 4.56
CA PRO A 414 2.10 -14.71 3.57
C PRO A 414 3.01 -14.38 2.38
N PHE A 415 2.47 -14.38 1.17
CA PHE A 415 3.25 -14.05 -0.02
C PHE A 415 3.58 -12.56 -0.09
N VAL A 416 2.57 -11.71 0.06
CA VAL A 416 2.72 -10.25 0.10
C VAL A 416 2.21 -9.72 1.43
N THR A 417 2.98 -8.80 2.02
CA THR A 417 2.53 -7.97 3.14
C THR A 417 2.33 -6.54 2.65
N HIS A 418 1.09 -6.05 2.73
CA HIS A 418 0.68 -4.75 2.20
C HIS A 418 0.26 -3.82 3.34
N PHE A 419 1.03 -2.74 3.52
CA PHE A 419 0.90 -1.76 4.60
C PHE A 419 -0.17 -0.69 4.31
N CYS A 420 -1.34 -1.12 3.84
CA CYS A 420 -2.45 -0.21 3.53
C CYS A 420 -2.74 0.70 4.72
N GLY A 421 -2.78 2.01 4.46
CA GLY A 421 -3.09 3.03 5.46
C GLY A 421 -1.89 3.60 6.22
N CYS A 422 -0.70 2.99 6.14
CA CYS A 422 0.49 3.48 6.83
C CYS A 422 1.07 4.78 6.22
N LYS A 423 0.80 5.04 4.93
CA LYS A 423 1.16 6.29 4.23
C LYS A 423 2.62 6.68 4.45
N PHE A 424 3.56 5.75 4.29
CA PHE A 424 4.96 5.97 4.62
C PHE A 424 5.57 7.24 4.04
N CYS A 425 5.21 7.61 2.81
CA CYS A 425 5.78 8.77 2.15
C CYS A 425 4.95 10.05 2.34
N GLY A 426 3.64 9.97 2.58
CA GLY A 426 2.71 11.10 2.55
C GLY A 426 2.04 11.40 3.89
N GLY A 427 1.66 12.66 4.13
CA GLY A 427 1.10 13.11 5.40
C GLY A 427 1.84 14.37 5.82
N ARG A 428 1.09 15.45 6.09
CA ARG A 428 1.56 16.85 6.23
C ARG A 428 2.72 17.03 7.23
N GLY A 429 3.94 16.63 6.85
CA GLY A 429 5.11 16.63 7.73
C GLY A 429 5.01 15.77 8.98
N SER A 430 3.99 14.89 9.10
CA SER A 430 3.78 14.07 10.29
C SER A 430 4.69 12.84 10.28
N GLU A 431 5.11 12.38 11.45
CA GLU A 431 5.84 11.12 11.57
C GLU A 431 4.95 9.94 11.15
N VAL A 432 5.57 8.93 10.54
CA VAL A 432 4.88 7.65 10.27
C VAL A 432 4.57 7.00 11.62
N PRO A 433 3.36 6.45 11.84
CA PRO A 433 3.06 5.70 13.05
C PRO A 433 4.11 4.63 13.34
N LEU A 434 4.65 4.58 14.56
CA LEU A 434 5.72 3.64 14.92
C LEU A 434 5.34 2.19 14.63
N VAL A 435 4.09 1.81 14.87
CA VAL A 435 3.57 0.46 14.57
C VAL A 435 3.74 0.09 13.08
N CYS A 436 3.59 1.05 12.17
CA CYS A 436 3.81 0.84 10.75
C CYS A 436 5.30 0.67 10.43
N LEU A 437 6.17 1.47 11.04
CA LEU A 437 7.63 1.37 10.84
C LEU A 437 8.19 0.05 11.39
N ASP A 438 7.74 -0.35 12.58
CA ASP A 438 8.14 -1.60 13.22
C ASP A 438 7.66 -2.81 12.42
N GLY A 439 6.39 -2.77 12.00
CA GLY A 439 5.82 -3.78 11.11
C GLY A 439 6.59 -3.89 9.80
N PHE A 440 6.87 -2.76 9.14
CA PHE A 440 7.63 -2.75 7.89
C PHE A 440 9.06 -3.29 8.09
N THR A 441 9.74 -2.86 9.15
CA THR A 441 11.11 -3.29 9.46
C THR A 441 11.17 -4.80 9.65
N ARG A 442 10.24 -5.36 10.44
CA ARG A 442 10.10 -6.80 10.64
C ARG A 442 9.83 -7.56 9.35
N ALA A 443 8.87 -7.09 8.55
CA ALA A 443 8.50 -7.76 7.31
C ALA A 443 9.62 -7.72 6.27
N PHE A 444 10.29 -6.57 6.14
CA PHE A 444 11.45 -6.41 5.27
C PHE A 444 12.61 -7.31 5.72
N GLY A 445 12.98 -7.30 7.00
CA GLY A 445 14.07 -8.13 7.53
C GLY A 445 13.80 -9.62 7.35
N PHE A 446 12.56 -10.06 7.56
CA PHE A 446 12.13 -11.45 7.33
C PHE A 446 12.29 -11.87 5.86
N ALA A 447 11.88 -11.01 4.93
CA ALA A 447 12.01 -11.26 3.49
C ALA A 447 13.47 -11.24 3.04
N ASP A 448 14.23 -10.21 3.45
CA ASP A 448 15.62 -10.00 3.07
C ASP A 448 16.51 -11.14 3.59
N ASN A 449 16.22 -11.71 4.76
CA ASN A 449 16.92 -12.89 5.26
C ASN A 449 16.79 -14.13 4.37
N GLN A 450 15.67 -14.31 3.67
CA GLN A 450 15.53 -15.40 2.69
C GLN A 450 16.47 -15.21 1.50
N PHE A 451 16.64 -13.96 1.05
CA PHE A 451 17.55 -13.61 -0.05
C PHE A 451 19.02 -13.67 0.37
N LEU A 452 19.37 -13.06 1.50
CA LEU A 452 20.74 -13.00 2.04
C LEU A 452 21.30 -14.39 2.37
N ALA A 453 20.45 -15.36 2.73
CA ALA A 453 20.87 -16.73 2.99
C ALA A 453 21.57 -17.38 1.80
N ARG A 454 21.30 -16.91 0.56
CA ARG A 454 21.98 -17.39 -0.66
C ARG A 454 23.47 -17.04 -0.70
N VAL A 455 23.89 -16.04 0.07
CA VAL A 455 25.29 -15.62 0.23
C VAL A 455 25.80 -15.82 1.67
N ALA A 456 25.14 -16.70 2.43
CA ALA A 456 25.48 -17.04 3.82
C ALA A 456 25.47 -15.85 4.78
N LEU A 457 24.58 -14.87 4.56
CA LEU A 457 24.39 -13.70 5.42
C LEU A 457 22.95 -13.63 5.95
N ARG A 458 22.75 -12.91 7.06
CA ARG A 458 21.45 -12.58 7.63
C ARG A 458 21.49 -11.33 8.51
N HIS A 459 20.35 -10.68 8.68
CA HIS A 459 20.03 -9.77 9.77
C HIS A 459 20.05 -10.54 11.10
N PRO A 460 20.84 -10.11 12.10
CA PRO A 460 20.85 -10.73 13.43
C PRO A 460 19.53 -10.53 14.19
N ASN A 461 18.85 -9.42 13.91
CA ASN A 461 17.55 -9.08 14.49
C ASN A 461 16.69 -8.38 13.43
N ILE A 462 15.63 -9.04 12.99
CA ILE A 462 14.71 -8.50 11.98
C ILE A 462 13.88 -7.31 12.45
N THR A 463 13.84 -7.02 13.75
CA THR A 463 13.19 -5.80 14.28
C THR A 463 14.12 -4.60 14.33
N SER A 464 15.41 -4.79 14.03
CA SER A 464 16.39 -3.71 14.00
C SER A 464 16.34 -2.98 12.66
N PRO A 465 16.34 -1.63 12.64
CA PRO A 465 16.51 -0.88 11.41
C PRO A 465 17.96 -0.93 10.87
N ASP A 466 18.90 -1.44 11.67
CA ASP A 466 20.35 -1.35 11.48
C ASP A 466 20.92 -2.43 10.53
N PRO A 467 21.86 -2.11 9.64
CA PRO A 467 22.21 -2.95 8.49
C PRO A 467 23.34 -3.96 8.72
N LEU A 468 23.88 -4.10 9.94
CA LEU A 468 25.02 -4.99 10.18
C LEU A 468 24.58 -6.45 10.05
N LEU A 469 24.94 -7.04 8.90
CA LEU A 469 24.70 -8.45 8.61
C LEU A 469 25.66 -9.34 9.40
N SER A 470 25.17 -10.50 9.80
CA SER A 470 25.96 -11.58 10.38
C SER A 470 26.04 -12.78 9.43
N PRO A 471 27.14 -13.54 9.44
CA PRO A 471 27.17 -14.86 8.83
C PRO A 471 26.10 -15.78 9.44
N ILE A 472 25.57 -16.71 8.64
CA ILE A 472 24.62 -17.75 9.09
C ILE A 472 25.33 -18.86 9.86
#